data_AF-A0A9Q0V8K6-F1
#
_entry.id   AF-A0A9Q0V8K6-F1
#
_cell.length_a   1.000
_cell.length_b   1.000
_cell.length_c   1.000
_cell.angle_alpha   90.00
_cell.angle_beta   90.00
_cell.angle_gamma   90.00
#
_symmetry.space_group_name_H-M   'P 1'
#
loop_
_entity.id
_entity.type
_entity.pdbx_description
1 polymer ?
#
loop_
_entity_poly.entity_id
_entity_poly.type
_entity_poly.pdbx_seq_one_letter_code
_entity_poly.pdbx_strand_id
1 'polypeptide(L)'
;MENSIPVSTKSERRWRSKPLQTSKPSLVLAFFSCFAWLYVAGRLWQDAENRTLLSNLLKRNTAQGPKFLTVEDKLVVLGCKDLERRIVEAEMELTLAKSQGYLKNRLSENGSSGKKMLAVIGVYTGFGSHLKRKVFRGSWMPRGDALKKLEERGVVIRFVIGRSANRGDSLDRNIDSENRSTKDFLILEGHEEAQEELPKKVKSFYSTAVQTWDAEFYVKVDDNINLDLEGLIELLERRRSQDSAYIGCMKSGEVVTEEGKPWYEPDWWKFGDEKSYFRHASGSLLILSKNIARYIDINSASLKSYAHDDTSVGSWMMGVQATYIDDNRLCCSSIKQDKVCSLA
;
A
#
# COMPACT_ATOMS: atom_id res chain seq x y z
N MET A 1 -84.79 56.91 18.84
CA MET A 1 -85.93 56.24 19.50
C MET A 1 -85.47 55.90 20.90
N GLU A 2 -86.08 56.56 21.86
CA GLU A 2 -85.86 56.44 23.29
C GLU A 2 -86.00 55.01 23.79
N ASN A 3 -85.24 54.67 24.84
CA ASN A 3 -85.85 54.37 26.14
C ASN A 3 -84.81 54.55 27.27
N SER A 4 -84.94 55.71 27.94
CA SER A 4 -85.06 55.92 29.40
C SER A 4 -84.55 54.79 30.34
N ILE A 5 -83.51 55.03 31.16
CA ILE A 5 -83.51 55.60 32.56
C ILE A 5 -84.14 54.62 33.58
N PRO A 6 -83.58 54.34 34.79
CA PRO A 6 -82.92 55.29 35.73
C PRO A 6 -81.56 54.79 36.31
N VAL A 7 -80.57 55.58 36.73
CA VAL A 7 -80.46 56.80 37.58
C VAL A 7 -80.85 56.60 39.04
N SER A 8 -79.90 56.98 39.90
CA SER A 8 -80.08 57.33 41.31
C SER A 8 -79.98 56.14 42.28
N THR A 9 -79.12 56.17 43.28
CA THR A 9 -79.10 57.25 44.26
C THR A 9 -77.77 57.27 45.01
N LYS A 10 -77.10 58.42 44.90
CA LYS A 10 -76.36 58.97 46.03
C LYS A 10 -77.36 59.17 47.17
N SER A 11 -77.06 58.70 48.37
CA SER A 11 -76.77 59.63 49.46
C SER A 11 -76.34 58.84 50.70
N GLU A 12 -75.11 59.12 51.10
CA GLU A 12 -74.58 58.79 52.40
C GLU A 12 -75.51 59.32 53.50
N ARG A 13 -75.87 58.48 54.46
CA ARG A 13 -76.13 58.92 55.84
C ARG A 13 -75.55 57.93 56.85
N ARG A 14 -74.23 58.04 56.96
CA ARG A 14 -73.45 58.21 58.20
C ARG A 14 -74.03 57.56 59.46
N TRP A 15 -73.56 56.34 59.76
CA TRP A 15 -73.53 55.80 61.11
C TRP A 15 -72.10 55.43 61.50
N ARG A 16 -71.60 56.18 62.48
CA ARG A 16 -70.60 55.82 63.52
C ARG A 16 -69.49 54.86 63.11
N SER A 17 -68.34 55.46 62.76
CA SER A 17 -67.02 54.84 62.79
C SER A 17 -66.71 54.26 64.17
N LYS A 18 -66.52 52.94 64.26
CA LYS A 18 -65.66 52.35 65.29
C LYS A 18 -64.22 52.49 64.79
N PRO A 19 -63.33 53.15 65.54
CA PRO A 19 -61.96 53.36 65.09
C PRO A 19 -61.22 52.04 65.34
N LEU A 20 -60.93 51.27 64.30
CA LEU A 20 -60.21 50.02 64.48
C LEU A 20 -58.93 50.02 63.64
N GLN A 21 -57.89 50.57 64.29
CA GLN A 21 -56.50 50.14 64.23
C GLN A 21 -56.03 49.60 62.88
N THR A 22 -56.00 50.48 61.88
CA THR A 22 -55.08 50.33 60.76
C THR A 22 -53.71 50.76 61.25
N SER A 23 -53.00 49.79 61.82
CA SER A 23 -51.59 49.98 62.08
C SER A 23 -50.93 50.46 60.78
N LYS A 24 -49.92 51.32 60.91
CA LYS A 24 -49.14 51.88 59.81
C LYS A 24 -48.64 50.88 58.73
N PRO A 25 -48.47 49.55 58.97
CA PRO A 25 -47.99 48.67 57.92
C PRO A 25 -48.93 48.51 56.72
N SER A 26 -50.26 48.71 56.82
CA SER A 26 -51.17 48.39 55.70
C SER A 26 -51.00 49.29 54.46
N LEU A 27 -50.88 50.61 54.65
CA LEU A 27 -50.62 51.55 53.54
C LEU A 27 -49.19 51.41 53.01
N VAL A 28 -48.24 51.13 53.90
CA VAL A 28 -46.84 50.89 53.55
C VAL A 28 -46.71 49.61 52.70
N LEU A 29 -47.44 48.54 53.05
CA LEU A 29 -47.52 47.30 52.29
C LEU A 29 -48.13 47.49 50.89
N ALA A 30 -49.20 48.29 50.77
CA ALA A 30 -49.80 48.60 49.47
C ALA A 30 -48.85 49.39 48.56
N PHE A 31 -48.10 50.34 49.13
CA PHE A 31 -47.07 51.09 48.40
C PHE A 31 -45.94 50.16 47.93
N PHE A 32 -45.39 49.33 48.80
CA PHE A 32 -44.37 48.36 48.42
C PHE A 32 -44.87 47.34 47.39
N SER A 33 -46.14 46.93 47.44
CA SER A 33 -46.76 46.07 46.42
C SER A 33 -46.80 46.74 45.04
N CYS A 34 -47.17 48.01 44.97
CA CYS A 34 -47.18 48.77 43.72
C CYS A 34 -45.77 48.93 43.13
N PHE A 35 -44.78 49.24 43.96
CA PHE A 35 -43.38 49.31 43.53
C PHE A 35 -42.84 47.95 43.07
N ALA A 36 -43.20 46.87 43.77
CA ALA A 36 -42.85 45.51 43.36
C ALA A 36 -43.48 45.17 42.00
N TRP A 37 -44.74 45.55 41.75
CA TRP A 37 -45.39 45.36 40.46
C TRP A 37 -44.70 46.13 39.33
N LEU A 38 -44.38 47.42 39.53
CA LEU A 38 -43.66 48.22 38.53
C LEU A 38 -42.26 47.67 38.27
N TYR A 39 -41.56 47.22 39.32
CA TYR A 39 -40.25 46.59 39.18
C TYR A 39 -40.32 45.27 38.41
N VAL A 40 -41.29 44.40 38.72
CA VAL A 40 -41.50 43.13 38.00
C VAL A 40 -41.89 43.39 36.55
N ALA A 41 -42.80 44.33 36.28
CA ALA A 41 -43.17 44.71 34.93
C ALA A 41 -41.97 45.26 34.14
N GLY A 42 -41.14 46.10 34.75
CA GLY A 42 -39.91 46.61 34.14
C GLY A 42 -38.88 45.51 33.87
N ARG A 43 -38.71 44.57 34.80
CA ARG A 43 -37.84 43.40 34.61
C ARG A 43 -38.31 42.48 33.49
N LEU A 44 -39.63 42.24 33.40
CA LEU A 44 -40.22 41.44 32.32
C LEU A 44 -40.08 42.11 30.96
N TRP A 45 -40.24 43.44 30.90
CA TRP A 45 -40.02 44.21 29.68
C TRP A 45 -38.57 44.10 29.20
N GLN A 46 -37.60 44.30 30.09
CA GLN A 46 -36.18 44.13 29.78
C GLN A 46 -35.82 42.70 29.37
N ASP A 47 -36.44 41.68 29.99
CA ASP A 47 -36.21 40.29 29.59
C ASP A 47 -36.77 40.00 28.19
N ALA A 48 -37.90 40.59 27.82
CA ALA A 48 -38.46 40.46 26.47
C ALA A 48 -37.58 41.12 25.39
N GLU A 49 -37.04 42.30 25.66
CA GLU A 49 -36.06 42.96 24.79
C GLU A 49 -34.76 42.14 24.68
N ASN A 50 -34.27 41.60 25.80
CA ASN A 50 -33.07 40.75 25.78
C ASN A 50 -33.32 39.45 25.00
N ARG A 51 -34.49 38.82 25.13
CA ARG A 51 -34.83 37.60 24.36
C ARG A 51 -34.94 37.89 22.88
N THR A 52 -35.52 39.01 22.48
CA THR A 52 -35.60 39.38 21.05
C THR A 52 -34.22 39.68 20.49
N LEU A 53 -33.37 40.42 21.23
CA LEU A 53 -31.96 40.64 20.89
C LEU A 53 -31.20 39.30 20.76
N LEU A 54 -31.30 38.41 21.76
CA LEU A 54 -30.64 37.11 21.73
C LEU A 54 -31.14 36.27 20.55
N SER A 55 -32.43 36.29 20.25
CA SER A 55 -32.99 35.54 19.12
C SER A 55 -32.49 36.05 17.77
N ASN A 56 -32.30 37.37 17.64
CA ASN A 56 -31.75 37.99 16.45
C ASN A 56 -30.25 37.70 16.30
N LEU A 57 -29.49 37.76 17.41
CA LEU A 57 -28.08 37.36 17.42
C LEU A 57 -27.92 35.87 17.12
N LEU A 58 -28.80 35.01 17.64
CA LEU A 58 -28.76 33.58 17.40
C LEU A 58 -29.12 33.26 15.95
N LYS A 59 -30.12 33.92 15.36
CA LYS A 59 -30.42 33.83 13.91
C LYS A 59 -29.25 34.30 13.04
N ARG A 60 -28.59 35.41 13.41
CA ARG A 60 -27.43 35.93 12.67
C ARG A 60 -26.24 34.98 12.75
N ASN A 61 -25.97 34.41 13.93
CA ASN A 61 -24.91 33.43 14.13
C ASN A 61 -25.23 32.06 13.50
N THR A 62 -26.49 31.64 13.41
CA THR A 62 -26.84 30.40 12.70
C THR A 62 -26.75 30.58 11.18
N ALA A 63 -27.09 31.77 10.66
CA ALA A 63 -26.87 32.09 9.24
C ALA A 63 -25.38 32.25 8.87
N GLN A 64 -24.52 32.57 9.84
CA GLN A 64 -23.06 32.69 9.70
C GLN A 64 -22.29 31.51 10.31
N GLY A 65 -22.97 30.45 10.75
CA GLY A 65 -22.32 29.26 11.30
C GLY A 65 -21.48 28.59 10.20
N PRO A 66 -20.29 28.03 10.51
CA PRO A 66 -19.51 27.32 9.52
C PRO A 66 -20.38 26.18 8.99
N LYS A 67 -20.72 26.21 7.70
CA LYS A 67 -21.26 25.04 7.00
C LYS A 67 -20.34 23.89 7.38
N PHE A 68 -20.88 22.83 7.97
CA PHE A 68 -20.12 21.60 8.18
C PHE A 68 -19.71 21.11 6.78
N LEU A 69 -18.54 21.56 6.32
CA LEU A 69 -17.90 21.06 5.12
C LEU A 69 -17.72 19.58 5.39
N THR A 70 -18.37 18.74 4.60
CA THR A 70 -18.10 17.31 4.62
C THR A 70 -16.60 17.12 4.42
N VAL A 71 -16.04 16.02 4.93
CA VAL A 71 -14.59 15.73 4.76
C VAL A 71 -14.22 15.85 3.26
N GLU A 72 -15.12 15.42 2.39
CA GLU A 72 -15.06 15.57 0.94
C GLU A 72 -14.95 17.03 0.46
N ASP A 73 -15.78 17.95 0.97
CA ASP A 73 -15.72 19.36 0.60
C ASP A 73 -14.43 20.03 1.09
N LYS A 74 -13.92 19.62 2.27
CA LYS A 74 -12.62 20.10 2.77
C LYS A 74 -11.47 19.58 1.91
N LEU A 75 -11.50 18.32 1.50
CA LEU A 75 -10.50 17.72 0.59
C LEU A 75 -10.47 18.42 -0.77
N VAL A 76 -11.63 18.85 -1.28
CA VAL A 76 -11.74 19.62 -2.53
C VAL A 76 -11.20 21.05 -2.35
N VAL A 77 -11.59 21.74 -1.27
CA VAL A 77 -11.15 23.13 -0.98
C VAL A 77 -9.65 23.20 -0.70
N LEU A 78 -9.07 22.18 -0.06
CA LEU A 78 -7.63 22.10 0.22
C LEU A 78 -6.81 21.62 -0.98
N GLY A 79 -7.43 21.34 -2.13
CA GLY A 79 -6.75 20.82 -3.31
C GLY A 79 -6.15 19.41 -3.12
N CYS A 80 -6.53 18.70 -2.05
CA CYS A 80 -5.96 17.40 -1.70
C CYS A 80 -6.32 16.32 -2.73
N LYS A 81 -7.48 16.40 -3.40
CA LYS A 81 -7.81 15.50 -4.52
C LYS A 81 -6.90 15.71 -5.73
N ASP A 82 -6.56 16.97 -6.03
CA ASP A 82 -5.60 17.28 -7.09
C ASP A 82 -4.20 16.82 -6.69
N LEU A 83 -3.84 16.97 -5.40
CA LEU A 83 -2.58 16.47 -4.87
C LEU A 83 -2.48 14.94 -4.94
N GLU A 84 -3.52 14.21 -4.56
CA GLU A 84 -3.58 12.74 -4.65
C GLU A 84 -3.41 12.29 -6.11
N ARG A 85 -4.12 12.93 -7.05
CA ARG A 85 -3.96 12.67 -8.47
C ARG A 85 -2.53 12.96 -8.96
N ARG A 86 -1.95 14.10 -8.58
CA ARG A 86 -0.57 14.47 -8.93
C ARG A 86 0.46 13.55 -8.30
N ILE A 87 0.21 13.04 -7.10
CA ILE A 87 1.08 12.04 -6.46
C ILE A 87 1.04 10.76 -7.28
N VAL A 88 -0.15 10.27 -7.65
CA VAL A 88 -0.29 9.07 -8.49
C VAL A 88 0.35 9.28 -9.87
N GLU A 89 0.13 10.43 -10.50
CA GLU A 89 0.76 10.78 -11.79
C GLU A 89 2.29 10.85 -11.66
N ALA A 90 2.82 11.51 -10.63
CA ALA A 90 4.25 11.60 -10.38
C ALA A 90 4.87 10.26 -9.99
N GLU A 91 4.16 9.40 -9.27
CA GLU A 91 4.59 8.03 -8.95
C GLU A 91 4.61 7.17 -10.21
N MET A 92 3.64 7.33 -11.10
CA MET A 92 3.61 6.67 -12.40
C MET A 92 4.75 7.15 -13.29
N GLU A 93 5.00 8.47 -13.36
CA GLU A 93 6.14 9.05 -14.08
C GLU A 93 7.49 8.60 -13.48
N LEU A 94 7.62 8.56 -12.15
CA LEU A 94 8.81 8.04 -11.48
C LEU A 94 9.02 6.56 -11.81
N THR A 95 7.95 5.78 -11.82
CA THR A 95 7.97 4.35 -12.15
C THR A 95 8.36 4.13 -13.60
N LEU A 96 7.83 4.95 -14.51
CA LEU A 96 8.20 4.97 -15.93
C LEU A 96 9.66 5.40 -16.12
N ALA A 97 10.11 6.45 -15.42
CA ALA A 97 11.49 6.88 -15.45
C ALA A 97 12.44 5.79 -14.94
N LYS A 98 12.07 5.10 -13.84
CA LYS A 98 12.80 3.94 -13.32
C LYS A 98 12.85 2.79 -14.32
N SER A 99 11.74 2.46 -14.97
CA SER A 99 11.72 1.41 -16.01
C SER A 99 12.51 1.81 -17.26
N GLN A 100 12.67 3.12 -17.49
CA GLN A 100 13.58 3.72 -18.48
C GLN A 100 15.03 3.89 -17.97
N GLY A 101 15.38 3.32 -16.82
CA GLY A 101 16.76 3.26 -16.32
C GLY A 101 17.22 4.51 -15.58
N TYR A 102 16.30 5.42 -15.26
CA TYR A 102 16.59 6.60 -14.44
C TYR A 102 16.77 6.19 -12.97
N LEU A 103 18.02 5.99 -12.57
CA LEU A 103 18.39 5.59 -11.22
C LEU A 103 18.13 6.73 -10.22
N LYS A 104 17.21 6.50 -9.28
CA LYS A 104 17.04 7.35 -8.10
C LYS A 104 18.27 7.16 -7.18
N ASN A 105 19.21 8.10 -7.28
CA ASN A 105 20.35 8.37 -6.40
C ASN A 105 21.63 7.52 -6.57
N ARG A 106 22.60 8.09 -7.29
CA ARG A 106 24.06 7.95 -7.07
C ARG A 106 24.55 8.52 -5.71
N LEU A 107 23.69 8.64 -4.69
CA LEU A 107 24.00 9.33 -3.43
C LEU A 107 24.00 8.43 -2.17
N SER A 108 23.74 7.12 -2.30
CA SER A 108 23.82 6.19 -1.17
C SER A 108 25.04 5.25 -1.23
N GLU A 109 26.16 5.72 -1.79
CA GLU A 109 27.43 4.97 -1.70
C GLU A 109 28.16 5.17 -0.38
N ASN A 110 27.61 5.94 0.58
CA ASN A 110 28.25 6.18 1.88
C ASN A 110 27.32 6.06 3.11
N GLY A 111 26.22 5.30 3.05
CA GLY A 111 25.27 5.30 4.17
C GLY A 111 24.24 4.18 4.29
N SER A 112 24.47 2.98 3.73
CA SER A 112 23.64 1.84 4.17
C SER A 112 24.16 1.35 5.52
N SER A 113 23.56 1.85 6.60
CA SER A 113 23.59 1.21 7.93
C SER A 113 22.83 -0.12 7.96
N GLY A 114 22.48 -0.69 6.79
CA GLY A 114 21.79 -1.95 6.64
C GLY A 114 22.75 -3.11 6.78
N LYS A 115 22.33 -4.13 7.54
CA LYS A 115 23.06 -5.39 7.67
C LYS A 115 23.22 -6.04 6.30
N LYS A 116 24.46 -6.30 5.87
CA LYS A 116 24.76 -7.07 4.65
C LYS A 116 24.15 -8.47 4.77
N MET A 117 23.29 -8.82 3.84
CA MET A 117 22.58 -10.09 3.78
C MET A 117 23.37 -11.12 2.96
N LEU A 118 23.20 -12.41 3.25
CA LEU A 118 23.68 -13.49 2.40
C LEU A 118 22.86 -13.51 1.09
N ALA A 119 21.54 -13.56 1.21
CA ALA A 119 20.68 -13.77 0.05
C ALA A 119 19.29 -13.15 0.17
N VAL A 120 18.74 -12.72 -0.98
CA VAL A 120 17.33 -12.41 -1.17
C VAL A 120 16.72 -13.46 -2.09
N ILE A 121 15.72 -14.19 -1.60
CA ILE A 121 15.02 -15.24 -2.31
C ILE A 121 13.62 -14.73 -2.68
N GLY A 122 13.38 -14.57 -3.98
CA GLY A 122 12.09 -14.19 -4.54
C GLY A 122 11.36 -15.40 -5.10
N VAL A 123 10.26 -15.78 -4.45
CA VAL A 123 9.36 -16.84 -4.89
C VAL A 123 8.27 -16.23 -5.75
N TYR A 124 8.28 -16.51 -7.04
CA TYR A 124 7.26 -15.99 -7.96
C TYR A 124 5.89 -16.48 -7.53
N THR A 125 4.89 -15.64 -7.73
CA THR A 125 3.49 -15.96 -7.46
C THR A 125 2.61 -15.05 -8.30
N GLY A 126 1.40 -15.49 -8.63
CA GLY A 126 0.38 -14.67 -9.27
C GLY A 126 -0.91 -14.61 -8.44
N PHE A 127 -1.92 -13.92 -8.96
CA PHE A 127 -3.22 -13.79 -8.30
C PHE A 127 -3.89 -15.14 -8.05
N GLY A 128 -3.79 -16.08 -8.99
CA GLY A 128 -4.34 -17.43 -8.88
C GLY A 128 -3.57 -18.38 -7.93
N SER A 129 -2.37 -18.00 -7.49
CA SER A 129 -1.47 -18.89 -6.73
C SER A 129 -1.70 -18.87 -5.20
N HIS A 130 -2.84 -18.37 -4.71
CA HIS A 130 -3.11 -18.28 -3.27
C HIS A 130 -2.99 -19.62 -2.53
N LEU A 131 -3.52 -20.71 -3.12
CA LEU A 131 -3.40 -22.05 -2.52
C LEU A 131 -1.95 -22.53 -2.46
N LYS A 132 -1.17 -22.30 -3.53
CA LYS A 132 0.27 -22.64 -3.55
C LYS A 132 1.03 -21.90 -2.46
N ARG A 133 0.79 -20.59 -2.29
CA ARG A 133 1.40 -19.80 -1.19
C ARG A 133 1.06 -20.38 0.18
N LYS A 134 -0.19 -20.82 0.38
CA LYS A 134 -0.61 -21.47 1.64
C LYS A 134 0.10 -22.81 1.85
N VAL A 135 0.29 -23.61 0.80
CA VAL A 135 1.04 -24.87 0.85
C VAL A 135 2.50 -24.61 1.20
N PHE A 136 3.18 -23.67 0.53
CA PHE A 136 4.60 -23.36 0.78
C PHE A 136 4.84 -22.90 2.22
N ARG A 137 3.98 -22.02 2.73
CA ARG A 137 3.96 -21.60 4.14
C ARG A 137 3.73 -22.76 5.11
N GLY A 138 2.98 -23.78 4.69
CA GLY A 138 2.72 -24.99 5.45
C GLY A 138 3.84 -26.03 5.37
N SER A 139 4.80 -25.87 4.46
CA SER A 139 5.89 -26.81 4.21
C SER A 139 7.25 -26.18 4.46
N TRP A 140 7.93 -25.70 3.43
CA TRP A 140 9.34 -25.30 3.44
C TRP A 140 9.56 -23.81 3.73
N MET A 141 8.56 -22.95 3.52
CA MET A 141 8.73 -21.52 3.70
C MET A 141 8.40 -21.11 5.15
N PRO A 142 9.36 -20.53 5.89
CA PRO A 142 9.13 -20.14 7.28
C PRO A 142 8.14 -18.98 7.41
N ARG A 143 7.49 -18.90 8.57
CA ARG A 143 6.48 -17.87 8.90
C ARG A 143 6.73 -17.25 10.26
N GLY A 144 6.20 -16.05 10.47
CA GLY A 144 6.20 -15.38 11.77
C GLY A 144 7.61 -15.27 12.33
N ASP A 145 7.83 -15.79 13.54
CA ASP A 145 9.14 -15.68 14.20
C ASP A 145 10.23 -16.55 13.56
N ALA A 146 9.86 -17.65 12.88
CA ALA A 146 10.84 -18.44 12.11
C ALA A 146 11.37 -17.65 10.90
N LEU A 147 10.50 -16.86 10.25
CA LEU A 147 10.91 -15.99 9.13
C LEU A 147 11.84 -14.87 9.63
N LYS A 148 11.52 -14.24 10.77
CA LYS A 148 12.39 -13.22 11.38
C LYS A 148 13.77 -13.78 11.74
N LYS A 149 13.82 -14.98 12.35
CA LYS A 149 15.09 -15.66 12.65
C LYS A 149 15.92 -15.94 11.40
N LEU A 150 15.27 -16.25 10.28
CA LEU A 150 15.97 -16.44 9.01
C LEU A 150 16.55 -15.10 8.48
N GLU A 151 15.80 -14.01 8.60
CA GLU A 151 16.28 -12.66 8.24
C GLU A 151 17.43 -12.22 9.13
N GLU A 152 17.40 -12.57 10.42
CA GLU A 152 18.51 -12.37 11.36
C GLU A 152 19.74 -13.19 10.97
N ARG A 153 19.57 -14.38 10.36
CA ARG A 153 20.67 -15.15 9.74
C ARG A 153 21.16 -14.56 8.42
N GLY A 154 20.52 -13.50 7.92
CA GLY A 154 20.92 -12.79 6.71
C GLY A 154 20.24 -13.30 5.43
N VAL A 155 19.13 -14.02 5.53
CA VAL A 155 18.40 -14.53 4.36
C VAL A 155 16.97 -13.99 4.36
N VAL A 156 16.61 -13.28 3.30
CA VAL A 156 15.27 -12.72 3.10
C VAL A 156 14.52 -13.60 2.11
N ILE A 157 13.29 -14.00 2.44
CA ILE A 157 12.41 -14.74 1.51
C ILE A 157 11.11 -13.98 1.34
N ARG A 158 10.71 -13.71 0.10
CA ARG A 158 9.45 -13.02 -0.22
C ARG A 158 8.73 -13.65 -1.41
N PHE A 159 7.41 -13.68 -1.36
CA PHE A 159 6.56 -13.89 -2.52
C PHE A 159 6.59 -12.66 -3.42
N VAL A 160 6.97 -12.82 -4.68
CA VAL A 160 7.14 -11.75 -5.65
C VAL A 160 5.92 -11.68 -6.55
N ILE A 161 5.22 -10.56 -6.51
CA ILE A 161 4.00 -10.32 -7.29
C ILE A 161 3.95 -8.89 -7.79
N GLY A 162 3.48 -8.68 -9.01
CA GLY A 162 3.11 -7.38 -9.55
C GLY A 162 1.74 -6.93 -9.05
N ARG A 163 1.19 -5.98 -9.77
CA ARG A 163 -0.12 -5.36 -9.51
C ARG A 163 -1.05 -5.62 -10.69
N SER A 164 -2.35 -5.51 -10.47
CA SER A 164 -3.31 -5.68 -11.55
C SER A 164 -3.24 -4.50 -12.52
N ALA A 165 -3.73 -4.70 -13.75
CA ALA A 165 -3.89 -3.63 -14.73
C ALA A 165 -4.76 -2.48 -14.17
N ASN A 166 -5.80 -2.85 -13.42
CA ASN A 166 -6.73 -1.94 -12.78
C ASN A 166 -6.35 -1.75 -11.31
N ARG A 167 -5.41 -0.83 -11.05
CA ARG A 167 -4.88 -0.59 -9.70
C ARG A 167 -5.96 -0.44 -8.64
N GLY A 168 -5.81 -1.18 -7.56
CA GLY A 168 -6.73 -1.14 -6.41
C GLY A 168 -8.04 -1.90 -6.63
N ASP A 169 -8.12 -2.77 -7.64
CA ASP A 169 -9.21 -3.72 -7.83
C ASP A 169 -9.24 -4.81 -6.73
N SER A 170 -10.13 -5.80 -6.88
CA SER A 170 -10.26 -6.90 -5.91
C SER A 170 -9.01 -7.78 -5.85
N LEU A 171 -8.28 -7.94 -6.96
CA LEU A 171 -7.05 -8.72 -7.02
C LEU A 171 -5.96 -8.06 -6.17
N ASP A 172 -5.72 -6.77 -6.37
CA ASP A 172 -4.78 -5.99 -5.57
C ASP A 172 -5.17 -5.98 -4.09
N ARG A 173 -6.44 -5.74 -3.77
CA ARG A 173 -6.92 -5.71 -2.37
C ARG A 173 -6.75 -7.04 -1.66
N ASN A 174 -6.92 -8.16 -2.36
CA ASN A 174 -6.72 -9.49 -1.80
C ASN A 174 -5.24 -9.70 -1.44
N ILE A 175 -4.33 -9.30 -2.31
CA ILE A 175 -2.88 -9.36 -2.06
C ILE A 175 -2.49 -8.42 -0.91
N ASP A 176 -2.99 -7.19 -0.88
CA ASP A 176 -2.71 -6.25 0.21
C ASP A 176 -3.22 -6.78 1.55
N SER A 177 -4.41 -7.38 1.58
CA SER A 177 -4.99 -8.01 2.77
C SER A 177 -4.12 -9.19 3.25
N GLU A 178 -3.72 -10.07 2.33
CA GLU A 178 -2.84 -11.20 2.65
C GLU A 178 -1.49 -10.71 3.20
N ASN A 179 -0.88 -9.71 2.55
CA ASN A 179 0.40 -9.14 2.95
C ASN A 179 0.35 -8.45 4.32
N ARG A 180 -0.75 -7.76 4.66
CA ARG A 180 -0.92 -7.16 6.01
C ARG A 180 -0.80 -8.20 7.13
N SER A 181 -1.31 -9.40 6.89
CA SER A 181 -1.31 -10.50 7.87
C SER A 181 0.00 -11.29 7.88
N THR A 182 0.60 -11.54 6.72
CA THR A 182 1.72 -12.46 6.54
C THR A 182 3.08 -11.76 6.49
N LYS A 183 3.11 -10.54 5.96
CA LYS A 183 4.30 -9.68 5.78
C LYS A 183 5.43 -10.37 5.01
N ASP A 184 5.08 -11.27 4.10
CA ASP A 184 6.01 -12.09 3.33
C ASP A 184 5.98 -11.82 1.83
N PHE A 185 5.43 -10.67 1.39
CA PHE A 185 5.44 -10.27 -0.02
C PHE A 185 6.49 -9.21 -0.34
N LEU A 186 6.96 -9.26 -1.59
CA LEU A 186 7.60 -8.19 -2.31
C LEU A 186 6.66 -7.81 -3.47
N ILE A 187 5.94 -6.70 -3.30
CA ILE A 187 5.00 -6.21 -4.28
C ILE A 187 5.74 -5.27 -5.24
N LEU A 188 5.75 -5.62 -6.52
CA LEU A 188 6.43 -4.89 -7.58
C LEU A 188 5.49 -3.82 -8.14
N GLU A 189 5.52 -2.63 -7.53
CA GLU A 189 4.58 -1.55 -7.88
C GLU A 189 4.65 -1.13 -9.35
N GLY A 190 5.80 -1.27 -10.02
CA GLY A 190 5.96 -0.92 -11.43
C GLY A 190 5.71 -2.05 -12.43
N HIS A 191 5.25 -3.21 -11.96
CA HIS A 191 5.05 -4.38 -12.81
C HIS A 191 3.57 -4.79 -12.81
N GLU A 192 3.01 -4.93 -14.00
CA GLU A 192 1.68 -5.51 -14.18
C GLU A 192 1.79 -7.04 -14.16
N GLU A 193 0.96 -7.68 -13.32
CA GLU A 193 0.90 -9.13 -13.20
C GLU A 193 -0.05 -9.72 -14.25
N ALA A 194 0.49 -10.01 -15.43
CA ALA A 194 -0.19 -10.64 -16.55
C ALA A 194 0.70 -11.72 -17.20
N GLN A 195 0.11 -12.67 -17.94
CA GLN A 195 0.83 -13.82 -18.50
C GLN A 195 1.92 -13.38 -19.49
N GLU A 196 1.59 -12.42 -20.33
CA GLU A 196 2.46 -11.79 -21.32
C GLU A 196 3.56 -10.91 -20.70
N GLU A 197 3.35 -10.45 -19.46
CA GLU A 197 4.31 -9.62 -18.73
C GLU A 197 5.26 -10.46 -17.86
N LEU A 198 4.97 -11.75 -17.61
CA LEU A 198 5.81 -12.64 -16.79
C LEU A 198 7.31 -12.60 -17.14
N PRO A 199 7.73 -12.59 -18.42
CA PRO A 199 9.16 -12.53 -18.76
C PRO A 199 9.83 -11.21 -18.37
N LYS A 200 9.05 -10.14 -18.19
CA LYS A 200 9.54 -8.83 -17.74
C LYS A 200 9.62 -8.75 -16.21
N LYS A 201 8.89 -9.61 -15.49
CA LYS A 201 8.90 -9.68 -14.01
C LYS A 201 10.31 -9.84 -13.45
N VAL A 202 11.18 -10.56 -14.15
CA VAL A 202 12.57 -10.79 -13.73
C VAL A 202 13.41 -9.53 -13.64
N LYS A 203 13.21 -8.58 -14.55
CA LYS A 203 13.86 -7.26 -14.46
C LYS A 203 13.38 -6.51 -13.22
N SER A 204 12.06 -6.42 -13.06
CA SER A 204 11.43 -5.70 -11.95
C SER A 204 11.79 -6.31 -10.61
N PHE A 205 11.86 -7.64 -10.53
CA PHE A 205 12.30 -8.36 -9.33
C PHE A 205 13.74 -8.00 -8.95
N TYR A 206 14.72 -8.24 -9.84
CA TYR A 206 16.13 -7.98 -9.50
C TYR A 206 16.38 -6.50 -9.20
N SER A 207 15.79 -5.60 -9.98
CA SER A 207 15.91 -4.15 -9.77
C SER A 207 15.37 -3.73 -8.40
N THR A 208 14.15 -4.16 -8.06
CA THR A 208 13.54 -3.82 -6.77
C THR A 208 14.28 -4.47 -5.61
N ALA A 209 14.72 -5.73 -5.76
CA ALA A 209 15.43 -6.44 -4.71
C ALA A 209 16.78 -5.79 -4.38
N VAL A 210 17.55 -5.39 -5.40
CA VAL A 210 18.84 -4.69 -5.22
C VAL A 210 18.65 -3.31 -4.58
N GLN A 211 17.59 -2.59 -4.96
CA GLN A 211 17.28 -1.29 -4.36
C GLN A 211 16.82 -1.40 -2.90
N THR A 212 16.28 -2.55 -2.49
CA THR A 212 15.67 -2.75 -1.17
C THR A 212 16.63 -3.40 -0.17
N TRP A 213 17.42 -4.38 -0.61
CA TRP A 213 18.32 -5.15 0.25
C TRP A 213 19.72 -5.20 -0.32
N ASP A 214 20.72 -4.97 0.54
CA ASP A 214 22.12 -5.24 0.23
C ASP A 214 22.46 -6.69 0.54
N ALA A 215 22.48 -7.56 -0.49
CA ALA A 215 22.76 -8.98 -0.37
C ALA A 215 23.88 -9.46 -1.30
N GLU A 216 24.58 -10.53 -0.93
CA GLU A 216 25.59 -11.16 -1.82
C GLU A 216 24.95 -11.88 -3.02
N PHE A 217 23.78 -12.49 -2.81
CA PHE A 217 23.05 -13.23 -3.83
C PHE A 217 21.57 -12.84 -3.93
N TYR A 218 21.04 -12.91 -5.15
CA TYR A 218 19.63 -12.71 -5.46
C TYR A 218 19.13 -13.94 -6.20
N VAL A 219 18.13 -14.61 -5.61
CA VAL A 219 17.62 -15.91 -6.05
C VAL A 219 16.19 -15.77 -6.55
N LYS A 220 15.94 -16.19 -7.79
CA LYS A 220 14.60 -16.33 -8.36
C LYS A 220 14.16 -17.79 -8.25
N VAL A 221 12.93 -17.99 -7.78
CA VAL A 221 12.31 -19.31 -7.54
C VAL A 221 10.91 -19.31 -8.14
N ASP A 222 10.55 -20.33 -8.92
CA ASP A 222 9.19 -20.49 -9.42
C ASP A 222 8.22 -21.01 -8.35
N ASP A 223 6.93 -20.88 -8.64
CA ASP A 223 5.84 -21.29 -7.75
C ASP A 223 5.45 -22.77 -7.85
N ASN A 224 6.22 -23.57 -8.60
CA ASN A 224 5.99 -25.00 -8.87
C ASN A 224 7.09 -25.91 -8.30
N ILE A 225 7.96 -25.38 -7.45
CA ILE A 225 9.02 -26.14 -6.78
C ILE A 225 9.01 -25.92 -5.26
N ASN A 226 9.40 -26.96 -4.53
CA ASN A 226 9.76 -26.89 -3.12
C ASN A 226 11.28 -26.72 -2.99
N LEU A 227 11.73 -25.96 -1.99
CA LEU A 227 13.14 -25.75 -1.71
C LEU A 227 13.60 -26.52 -0.47
N ASP A 228 14.79 -27.11 -0.55
CA ASP A 228 15.60 -27.40 0.64
C ASP A 228 16.37 -26.12 1.00
N LEU A 229 15.79 -25.36 1.92
CA LEU A 229 16.29 -24.04 2.29
C LEU A 229 17.68 -24.11 2.93
N GLU A 230 17.95 -25.08 3.80
CA GLU A 230 19.26 -25.20 4.46
C GLU A 230 20.33 -25.64 3.44
N GLY A 231 20.02 -26.60 2.57
CA GLY A 231 20.92 -27.00 1.48
C GLY A 231 21.24 -25.84 0.52
N LEU A 232 20.25 -25.00 0.20
CA LEU A 232 20.46 -23.78 -0.59
C LEU A 232 21.34 -22.76 0.13
N ILE A 233 21.10 -22.52 1.43
CA ILE A 233 21.92 -21.59 2.23
C ILE A 233 23.37 -22.05 2.26
N GLU A 234 23.63 -23.33 2.53
CA GLU A 234 24.99 -23.88 2.51
C GLU A 234 25.66 -23.77 1.13
N LEU A 235 24.89 -23.95 0.05
CA LEU A 235 25.38 -23.77 -1.31
C LEU A 235 25.85 -22.32 -1.53
N LEU A 236 25.07 -21.34 -1.07
CA LEU A 236 25.39 -19.91 -1.19
C LEU A 236 26.58 -19.51 -0.31
N GLU A 237 26.65 -20.01 0.93
CA GLU A 237 27.77 -19.79 1.85
C GLU A 237 29.11 -20.24 1.26
N ARG A 238 29.13 -21.42 0.61
CA ARG A 238 30.34 -21.95 -0.07
C ARG A 238 30.76 -21.13 -1.29
N ARG A 239 29.90 -20.24 -1.79
CA ARG A 239 30.13 -19.46 -3.02
C ARG A 239 30.34 -17.97 -2.76
N ARG A 240 30.42 -17.55 -1.50
CA ARG A 240 30.74 -16.16 -1.14
C ARG A 240 31.97 -15.65 -1.89
N SER A 241 32.01 -14.35 -2.13
CA SER A 241 33.09 -13.65 -2.85
C SER A 241 33.17 -13.93 -4.36
N GLN A 242 32.16 -14.59 -4.95
CA GLN A 242 32.04 -14.71 -6.40
C GLN A 242 31.23 -13.54 -6.96
N ASP A 243 31.94 -12.47 -7.32
CA ASP A 243 31.36 -11.18 -7.70
C ASP A 243 30.56 -11.18 -9.01
N SER A 244 30.78 -12.15 -9.90
CA SER A 244 30.11 -12.25 -11.21
C SER A 244 29.41 -13.60 -11.43
N ALA A 245 29.02 -14.29 -10.36
CA ALA A 245 28.37 -15.60 -10.46
C ALA A 245 26.98 -15.52 -11.12
N TYR A 246 26.77 -16.38 -12.12
CA TYR A 246 25.50 -16.73 -12.73
C TYR A 246 25.31 -18.23 -12.56
N ILE A 247 24.43 -18.64 -11.63
CA ILE A 247 24.33 -20.04 -11.17
C ILE A 247 22.92 -20.57 -11.45
N GLY A 248 22.85 -21.76 -12.01
CA GLY A 248 21.59 -22.44 -12.28
C GLY A 248 21.79 -23.82 -12.88
N CYS A 249 20.68 -24.43 -13.32
CA CYS A 249 20.72 -25.63 -14.16
C CYS A 249 20.98 -25.20 -15.61
N MET A 250 22.24 -25.23 -16.04
CA MET A 250 22.60 -24.63 -17.32
C MET A 250 22.21 -25.56 -18.48
N LYS A 251 21.48 -25.03 -19.47
CA LYS A 251 21.18 -25.75 -20.71
C LYS A 251 21.45 -24.87 -21.94
N SER A 252 21.54 -25.54 -23.08
CA SER A 252 21.47 -24.98 -24.43
C SER A 252 20.65 -25.96 -25.28
N GLY A 253 20.05 -25.50 -26.37
CA GLY A 253 19.23 -26.37 -27.21
C GLY A 253 18.37 -25.62 -28.21
N GLU A 254 17.56 -26.35 -28.96
CA GLU A 254 16.74 -25.79 -30.04
C GLU A 254 15.70 -24.78 -29.53
N VAL A 255 15.56 -23.68 -30.27
CA VAL A 255 14.54 -22.67 -30.09
C VAL A 255 13.24 -23.16 -30.71
N VAL A 256 12.16 -23.12 -29.93
CA VAL A 256 10.84 -23.50 -30.43
C VAL A 256 10.31 -22.39 -31.35
N THR A 257 10.30 -22.63 -32.66
CA THR A 257 9.90 -21.63 -33.67
C THR A 257 8.48 -21.80 -34.18
N GLU A 258 7.78 -22.85 -33.76
CA GLU A 258 6.41 -23.11 -34.19
C GLU A 258 5.42 -22.39 -33.27
N GLU A 259 4.65 -21.47 -33.86
CA GLU A 259 3.62 -20.72 -33.15
C GLU A 259 2.57 -21.65 -32.53
N GLY A 260 2.15 -21.36 -31.31
CA GLY A 260 1.18 -22.16 -30.56
C GLY A 260 1.77 -23.36 -29.80
N LYS A 261 3.04 -23.71 -30.01
CA LYS A 261 3.71 -24.71 -29.14
C LYS A 261 4.09 -24.10 -27.79
N PRO A 262 4.08 -24.90 -26.70
CA PRO A 262 4.69 -24.49 -25.44
C PRO A 262 6.12 -24.04 -25.68
N TRP A 263 6.52 -22.96 -25.03
CA TRP A 263 7.86 -22.37 -25.15
C TRP A 263 8.19 -21.72 -26.49
N TYR A 264 7.20 -21.47 -27.36
CA TYR A 264 7.39 -20.68 -28.59
C TYR A 264 8.08 -19.34 -28.29
N GLU A 265 9.08 -19.01 -29.11
CA GLU A 265 9.84 -17.76 -29.02
C GLU A 265 9.55 -16.90 -30.27
N PRO A 266 8.77 -15.81 -30.18
CA PRO A 266 8.45 -14.97 -31.34
C PRO A 266 9.67 -14.27 -31.94
N ASP A 267 10.72 -14.04 -31.16
CA ASP A 267 11.98 -13.48 -31.62
C ASP A 267 13.00 -14.58 -32.02
N TRP A 268 12.54 -15.79 -32.37
CA TRP A 268 13.42 -16.94 -32.68
C TRP A 268 14.47 -16.66 -33.76
N TRP A 269 14.16 -15.77 -34.70
CA TRP A 269 15.04 -15.37 -35.80
C TRP A 269 16.30 -14.62 -35.35
N LYS A 270 16.36 -14.17 -34.08
CA LYS A 270 17.54 -13.53 -33.48
C LYS A 270 18.56 -14.52 -32.93
N PHE A 271 18.24 -15.81 -32.86
CA PHE A 271 19.10 -16.85 -32.27
C PHE A 271 20.05 -17.51 -33.28
N GLY A 272 20.33 -16.81 -34.38
CA GLY A 272 21.20 -17.29 -35.46
C GLY A 272 20.58 -18.39 -36.32
N ASP A 273 21.35 -18.87 -37.28
CA ASP A 273 20.88 -19.80 -38.31
C ASP A 273 20.51 -21.18 -37.74
N GLU A 274 21.26 -21.66 -36.75
CA GLU A 274 20.99 -22.92 -36.04
C GLU A 274 19.77 -22.84 -35.11
N LYS A 275 19.24 -21.63 -34.86
CA LYS A 275 18.10 -21.38 -33.96
C LYS A 275 18.28 -22.10 -32.63
N SER A 276 19.44 -21.91 -32.02
CA SER A 276 19.80 -22.56 -30.76
C SER A 276 19.89 -21.51 -29.66
N TYR A 277 19.26 -21.79 -28.52
CA TYR A 277 19.43 -20.99 -27.32
C TYR A 277 20.90 -21.04 -26.90
N PHE A 278 21.46 -19.85 -26.66
CA PHE A 278 22.73 -19.72 -25.93
C PHE A 278 22.64 -20.42 -24.58
N ARG A 279 23.80 -20.74 -24.00
CA ARG A 279 23.84 -21.36 -22.67
C ARG A 279 23.20 -20.42 -21.66
N HIS A 280 22.19 -20.90 -20.94
CA HIS A 280 21.46 -20.13 -19.93
C HIS A 280 21.05 -21.02 -18.76
N ALA A 281 20.90 -20.42 -17.59
CA ALA A 281 20.38 -21.06 -16.38
C ALA A 281 18.88 -21.28 -16.56
N SER A 282 18.51 -22.51 -16.85
CA SER A 282 17.15 -22.89 -17.18
C SER A 282 16.36 -23.39 -15.99
N GLY A 283 15.04 -23.19 -16.08
CA GLY A 283 14.08 -23.75 -15.14
C GLY A 283 13.82 -22.87 -13.93
N SER A 284 13.46 -23.53 -12.84
CA SER A 284 12.70 -22.90 -11.76
C SER A 284 13.53 -22.25 -10.66
N LEU A 285 14.85 -22.33 -10.75
CA LEU A 285 15.76 -21.80 -9.74
C LEU A 285 16.99 -21.16 -10.39
N LEU A 286 17.15 -19.85 -10.16
CA LEU A 286 18.21 -19.03 -10.74
C LEU A 286 18.85 -18.17 -9.65
N ILE A 287 20.18 -18.12 -9.60
CA ILE A 287 20.93 -17.34 -8.62
C ILE A 287 21.89 -16.38 -9.34
N LEU A 288 21.82 -15.10 -8.98
CA LEU A 288 22.73 -14.05 -9.44
C LEU A 288 23.51 -13.48 -8.27
N SER A 289 24.80 -13.24 -8.47
CA SER A 289 25.61 -12.42 -7.57
C SER A 289 25.18 -10.95 -7.57
N LYS A 290 25.55 -10.22 -6.51
CA LYS A 290 25.22 -8.79 -6.33
C LYS A 290 25.54 -7.93 -7.54
N ASN A 291 26.75 -8.03 -8.12
CA ASN A 291 27.13 -7.12 -9.20
C ASN A 291 26.35 -7.41 -10.48
N ILE A 292 26.03 -8.67 -10.74
CA ILE A 292 25.18 -9.06 -11.87
C ILE A 292 23.75 -8.55 -11.67
N ALA A 293 23.18 -8.71 -10.48
CA ALA A 293 21.85 -8.16 -10.17
C ALA A 293 21.84 -6.62 -10.26
N ARG A 294 22.89 -5.95 -9.79
CA ARG A 294 23.06 -4.49 -9.91
C ARG A 294 23.21 -4.04 -11.37
N TYR A 295 23.88 -4.82 -12.21
CA TYR A 295 23.94 -4.56 -13.64
C TYR A 295 22.53 -4.58 -14.27
N ILE A 296 21.69 -5.53 -13.87
CA ILE A 296 20.29 -5.59 -14.32
C ILE A 296 19.51 -4.35 -13.88
N ASP A 297 19.65 -3.94 -12.62
CA ASP A 297 19.02 -2.71 -12.10
C ASP A 297 19.42 -1.47 -12.91
N ILE A 298 20.73 -1.26 -13.09
CA ILE A 298 21.30 -0.11 -13.79
C ILE A 298 20.85 -0.04 -15.25
N ASN A 299 20.79 -1.19 -15.94
CA ASN A 299 20.56 -1.24 -17.39
C ASN A 299 19.15 -1.72 -17.75
N SER A 300 18.24 -1.83 -16.78
CA SER A 300 16.92 -2.47 -16.90
C SER A 300 16.14 -2.06 -18.14
N ALA A 301 16.22 -0.79 -18.53
CA ALA A 301 15.57 -0.22 -19.71
C ALA A 301 16.11 -0.71 -21.05
N SER A 302 17.41 -0.95 -21.14
CA SER A 302 18.09 -1.35 -22.38
C SER A 302 18.13 -2.86 -22.54
N LEU A 303 17.92 -3.62 -21.47
CA LEU A 303 17.91 -5.08 -21.52
C LEU A 303 16.73 -5.59 -22.33
N LYS A 304 16.95 -6.50 -23.27
CA LYS A 304 15.88 -7.11 -24.10
C LYS A 304 15.18 -8.23 -23.32
N SER A 305 13.86 -8.20 -23.24
CA SER A 305 13.08 -9.36 -22.81
C SER A 305 12.68 -10.22 -24.00
N TYR A 306 12.84 -11.53 -23.83
CA TYR A 306 12.38 -12.61 -24.71
C TYR A 306 11.10 -13.25 -24.13
N ALA A 307 10.55 -14.28 -24.77
CA ALA A 307 9.30 -14.90 -24.32
C ALA A 307 9.42 -15.61 -22.96
N HIS A 308 10.63 -15.94 -22.53
CA HIS A 308 10.89 -16.61 -21.25
C HIS A 308 11.91 -15.82 -20.43
N ASP A 309 11.74 -15.84 -19.11
CA ASP A 309 12.58 -15.08 -18.19
C ASP A 309 14.01 -15.64 -18.12
N ASP A 310 14.17 -16.96 -18.12
CA ASP A 310 15.46 -17.65 -18.13
C ASP A 310 16.29 -17.32 -19.39
N THR A 311 15.64 -17.31 -20.54
CA THR A 311 16.19 -16.91 -21.83
C THR A 311 16.55 -15.42 -21.80
N SER A 312 15.67 -14.58 -21.26
CA SER A 312 15.94 -13.14 -21.10
C SER A 312 17.22 -12.91 -20.29
N VAL A 313 17.32 -13.50 -19.10
CA VAL A 313 18.52 -13.36 -18.26
C VAL A 313 19.76 -13.90 -18.96
N GLY A 314 19.69 -15.08 -19.57
CA GLY A 314 20.84 -15.65 -20.27
C GLY A 314 21.37 -14.77 -21.40
N SER A 315 20.49 -14.07 -22.12
CA SER A 315 20.89 -13.13 -23.18
C SER A 315 21.69 -11.95 -22.62
N TRP A 316 21.33 -11.49 -21.41
CA TRP A 316 22.05 -10.41 -20.74
C TRP A 316 23.40 -10.89 -20.25
N MET A 317 23.46 -12.14 -19.78
CA MET A 317 24.70 -12.75 -19.29
C MET A 317 25.72 -12.96 -20.41
N MET A 318 25.27 -13.18 -21.65
CA MET A 318 26.17 -13.20 -22.81
C MET A 318 26.87 -11.87 -23.06
N GLY A 319 26.22 -10.76 -22.73
CA GLY A 319 26.73 -9.41 -22.96
C GLY A 319 27.67 -8.90 -21.86
N VAL A 320 27.92 -9.68 -20.82
CA VAL A 320 28.74 -9.29 -19.66
C VAL A 320 29.73 -10.39 -19.29
N GLN A 321 30.75 -10.04 -18.50
CA GLN A 321 31.73 -11.01 -17.99
C GLN A 321 31.16 -11.81 -16.80
N ALA A 322 30.14 -12.64 -17.06
CA ALA A 322 29.53 -13.53 -16.08
C ALA A 322 30.27 -14.88 -15.98
N THR A 323 30.38 -15.41 -14.76
CA THR A 323 30.88 -16.77 -14.52
C THR A 323 29.71 -17.74 -14.50
N TYR A 324 29.57 -18.53 -15.56
CA TYR A 324 28.55 -19.55 -15.69
C TYR A 324 28.86 -20.75 -14.80
N ILE A 325 28.00 -21.01 -13.82
CA ILE A 325 28.14 -22.12 -12.89
C ILE A 325 26.95 -23.05 -13.08
N ASP A 326 27.22 -24.21 -13.68
CA ASP A 326 26.25 -25.29 -13.83
C ASP A 326 26.22 -26.14 -12.57
N ASP A 327 25.15 -26.04 -11.78
CA ASP A 327 24.98 -26.79 -10.53
C ASP A 327 23.78 -27.72 -10.64
N ASN A 328 24.06 -29.03 -10.82
CA ASN A 328 23.06 -30.08 -10.99
C ASN A 328 22.02 -30.13 -9.84
N ARG A 329 22.37 -29.61 -8.66
CA ARG A 329 21.48 -29.59 -7.50
C ARG A 329 20.31 -28.62 -7.69
N LEU A 330 20.44 -27.66 -8.60
CA LEU A 330 19.42 -26.68 -8.99
C LEU A 330 18.50 -27.21 -10.12
N CYS A 331 18.81 -28.37 -10.71
CA CYS A 331 17.99 -28.99 -11.75
C CYS A 331 16.77 -29.72 -11.16
N CYS A 332 15.75 -29.00 -10.70
CA CYS A 332 14.63 -29.54 -9.90
C CYS A 332 13.84 -30.70 -10.55
N SER A 333 13.81 -30.81 -11.88
CA SER A 333 13.11 -31.86 -12.64
C SER A 333 13.88 -33.19 -12.81
N SER A 334 15.19 -33.23 -12.55
CA SER A 334 16.01 -34.45 -12.69
C SER A 334 15.68 -35.55 -11.64
N ILE A 335 16.18 -36.78 -11.78
CA ILE A 335 15.97 -37.87 -10.79
C ILE A 335 17.19 -38.05 -9.85
N LYS A 336 18.24 -37.24 -10.02
CA LYS A 336 19.49 -37.38 -9.23
C LYS A 336 19.29 -37.05 -7.74
N GLN A 337 20.06 -37.74 -6.89
CA GLN A 337 20.18 -37.49 -5.44
C GLN A 337 20.95 -36.17 -5.16
N ASP A 338 20.78 -35.60 -3.97
CA ASP A 338 21.41 -34.36 -3.46
C ASP A 338 20.96 -33.02 -4.08
N LYS A 339 19.66 -32.83 -4.30
CA LYS A 339 19.12 -31.56 -4.82
C LYS A 339 18.72 -30.59 -3.73
N VAL A 340 18.75 -29.30 -4.07
CA VAL A 340 18.20 -28.23 -3.22
C VAL A 340 16.74 -27.88 -3.55
N CYS A 341 16.11 -28.64 -4.46
CA CYS A 341 14.73 -28.44 -4.86
C CYS A 341 14.06 -29.69 -5.44
N SER A 342 12.72 -29.73 -5.35
CA SER A 342 11.86 -30.77 -5.93
C SER A 342 10.59 -30.16 -6.53
N LEU A 343 9.92 -30.86 -7.45
CA LEU A 343 8.63 -30.42 -7.99
C LEU A 343 7.57 -30.42 -6.88
N ALA A 344 6.70 -29.40 -6.88
CA ALA A 344 5.70 -29.17 -5.84
C ALA A 344 4.35 -29.84 -6.09
#